data_AF-A0A1Y3SF77-F1
#
_entry.id   AF-A0A1Y3SF77-F1
#
_cell.length_a   1.000
_cell.length_b   1.000
_cell.length_c   1.000
_cell.angle_alpha   90.00
_cell.angle_beta   90.00
_cell.angle_gamma   90.00
#
_symmetry.space_group_name_H-M   'P 1'
#
loop_
_entity.id
_entity.type
_entity.pdbx_description
1 polymer ?
#
loop_
_entity_poly.entity_id
_entity_poly.type
_entity_poly.pdbx_seq_one_letter_code
_entity_poly.pdbx_strand_id
1 'polypeptide(L)'
;MIWLRLAGAFAALLFGLCTAFRPKTPLFYKIIFFGVASCFLGSCHEALASLLRPSAVQGFHVGWLGHVGLFFFLYSSYYGAFNSLADSGEREFRKYRLAAAAVAAGVLVLGVSGALWRWEHPVLLSLFALPVTMAAYFAAKLLFMPDVEMGIIAAMRTFHALALLLCVVQLAQFCWSPAGLTGWLLAAADGALLLAALPVARMGVRKWFT
;
A
#
# COMPACT_ATOMS: atom_id res chain seq x y z
N MET A 1 -5.68 11.25 15.08
CA MET A 1 -5.39 10.20 14.07
C MET A 1 -5.17 10.77 12.67
N ILE A 2 -6.06 11.61 12.11
CA ILE A 2 -5.91 12.23 10.78
C ILE A 2 -4.56 12.96 10.62
N TRP A 3 -4.22 13.86 11.56
CA TRP A 3 -2.97 14.63 11.54
C TRP A 3 -1.71 13.78 11.52
N LEU A 4 -1.76 12.60 12.17
CA LEU A 4 -0.61 11.72 12.27
C LEU A 4 -0.36 10.98 10.94
N ARG A 5 -1.44 10.53 10.29
CA ARG A 5 -1.37 9.99 8.92
C ARG A 5 -0.86 11.05 7.94
N LEU A 6 -1.39 12.26 8.02
CA LEU A 6 -0.96 13.38 7.19
C LEU A 6 0.54 13.65 7.35
N ALA A 7 1.05 13.69 8.59
CA ALA A 7 2.46 13.91 8.86
C ALA A 7 3.34 12.81 8.25
N GLY A 8 2.94 11.53 8.39
CA GLY A 8 3.66 10.40 7.79
C GLY A 8 3.66 10.46 6.25
N ALA A 9 2.50 10.69 5.64
CA ALA A 9 2.36 10.83 4.19
C ALA A 9 3.15 12.03 3.63
N PHE A 10 3.16 13.15 4.36
CA PHE A 10 3.94 14.34 4.00
C PHE A 10 5.44 14.09 4.06
N ALA A 11 5.93 13.48 5.15
CA ALA A 11 7.35 13.12 5.28
C ALA A 11 7.78 12.15 4.17
N ALA A 12 6.95 11.15 3.86
CA ALA A 12 7.19 10.23 2.75
C ALA A 12 7.22 10.96 1.40
N LEU A 13 6.28 11.88 1.15
CA LEU A 13 6.25 12.71 -0.06
C LEU A 13 7.53 13.53 -0.22
N LEU A 14 7.98 14.23 0.83
CA LEU A 14 9.21 15.03 0.80
C LEU A 14 10.43 14.16 0.47
N PHE A 15 10.55 12.99 1.08
CA PHE A 15 11.61 12.04 0.74
C PHE A 15 11.52 11.61 -0.73
N GLY A 16 10.31 11.31 -1.21
CA GLY A 16 10.06 10.93 -2.60
C GLY A 16 10.43 12.02 -3.61
N LEU A 17 10.03 13.27 -3.38
CA LEU A 17 10.38 14.41 -4.24
C LEU A 17 11.90 14.56 -4.37
N CYS A 18 12.63 14.39 -3.27
CA CYS A 18 14.09 14.47 -3.25
C CYS A 18 14.81 13.32 -3.97
N THR A 19 14.11 12.22 -4.29
CA THR A 19 14.74 10.96 -4.71
C THR A 19 14.19 10.35 -6.00
N ALA A 20 12.90 10.49 -6.29
CA ALA A 20 12.22 9.85 -7.42
C ALA A 20 12.61 10.43 -8.79
N PHE A 21 12.97 11.71 -8.84
CA PHE A 21 13.33 12.41 -10.07
C PHE A 21 14.85 12.43 -10.34
N ARG A 22 15.64 11.70 -9.55
CA ARG A 22 17.08 11.59 -9.80
C ARG A 22 17.35 10.72 -11.04
N PRO A 23 18.47 10.96 -11.76
CA PRO A 23 18.87 10.10 -12.86
C PRO A 23 19.07 8.66 -12.41
N LYS A 24 18.84 7.70 -13.32
CA LYS A 24 18.93 6.25 -13.07
C LYS A 24 17.96 5.70 -12.00
N THR A 25 16.85 6.41 -11.76
CA THR A 25 15.78 5.90 -10.88
C THR A 25 14.79 5.05 -11.69
N PRO A 26 14.55 3.78 -11.34
CA PRO A 26 13.72 2.90 -12.15
C PRO A 26 12.25 3.29 -12.08
N LEU A 27 11.49 2.94 -13.13
CA LEU A 27 10.08 3.25 -13.26
C LEU A 27 9.27 2.71 -12.07
N PHE A 28 9.58 1.50 -11.61
CA PHE A 28 8.96 0.88 -10.42
C PHE A 28 8.96 1.82 -9.21
N TYR A 29 10.09 2.45 -8.91
CA TYR A 29 10.22 3.39 -7.79
C TYR A 29 9.36 4.65 -7.97
N LYS A 30 9.33 5.18 -9.18
CA LYS A 30 8.55 6.38 -9.52
C LYS A 30 7.04 6.11 -9.36
N ILE A 31 6.58 4.93 -9.76
CA ILE A 31 5.18 4.52 -9.59
C ILE A 31 4.81 4.46 -8.10
N ILE A 32 5.67 3.89 -7.25
CA ILE A 32 5.43 3.87 -5.79
C ILE A 32 5.37 5.29 -5.23
N PHE A 33 6.25 6.18 -5.67
CA PHE A 33 6.21 7.59 -5.28
C PHE A 33 4.87 8.24 -5.62
N PHE A 34 4.32 8.02 -6.82
CA PHE A 34 3.00 8.54 -7.18
C PHE A 34 1.88 7.92 -6.33
N GLY A 35 2.02 6.66 -5.92
CA GLY A 35 1.14 6.04 -4.93
C GLY A 35 1.15 6.76 -3.58
N VAL A 36 2.33 7.07 -3.05
CA VAL A 36 2.50 7.86 -1.81
C VAL A 36 1.92 9.27 -1.98
N ALA A 37 2.15 9.91 -3.13
CA ALA A 37 1.59 11.23 -3.42
C ALA A 37 0.05 11.21 -3.47
N SER A 38 -0.54 10.18 -4.05
CA SER A 38 -1.99 9.95 -4.02
C SER A 38 -2.51 9.84 -2.59
N CYS A 39 -1.84 9.04 -1.74
CA CYS A 39 -2.19 8.89 -0.34
C CYS A 39 -2.11 10.22 0.43
N PHE A 40 -1.07 11.02 0.15
CA PHE A 40 -0.91 12.36 0.72
C PHE A 40 -2.07 13.30 0.33
N LEU A 41 -2.47 13.32 -0.93
CA LEU A 41 -3.63 14.12 -1.38
C LEU A 41 -4.92 13.70 -0.67
N GLY A 42 -5.13 12.40 -0.47
CA GLY A 42 -6.24 11.87 0.32
C GLY A 42 -6.22 12.36 1.78
N SER A 43 -5.04 12.33 2.41
CA SER A 43 -4.83 12.81 3.78
C SER A 43 -5.02 14.33 3.91
N CYS A 44 -4.60 15.11 2.92
CA CYS A 44 -4.83 16.56 2.85
C CYS A 44 -6.33 16.88 2.77
N HIS A 45 -7.06 16.15 1.93
CA HIS A 45 -8.51 16.30 1.85
C HIS A 45 -9.16 15.99 3.21
N GLU A 46 -8.79 14.88 3.85
CA GLU A 46 -9.32 14.52 5.18
C GLU A 46 -9.05 15.60 6.23
N ALA A 47 -7.81 16.08 6.33
CA ALA A 47 -7.43 17.12 7.27
C ALA A 47 -8.22 18.41 7.02
N LEU A 48 -8.27 18.87 5.77
CA LEU A 48 -8.97 20.10 5.40
C LEU A 48 -10.49 19.97 5.62
N ALA A 49 -11.10 18.87 5.20
CA ALA A 49 -12.52 18.62 5.38
C ALA A 49 -12.87 18.56 6.88
N SER A 50 -12.02 17.94 7.71
CA SER A 50 -12.23 17.88 9.17
C SER A 50 -12.19 19.27 9.83
N LEU A 51 -11.40 20.20 9.30
CA LEU A 51 -11.34 21.59 9.80
C LEU A 51 -12.55 22.43 9.34
N LEU A 52 -12.96 22.29 8.08
CA LEU A 52 -14.00 23.13 7.48
C LEU A 52 -15.42 22.64 7.79
N ARG A 53 -15.64 21.33 7.72
CA ARG A 53 -16.94 20.68 8.00
C ARG A 53 -16.70 19.29 8.62
N PRO A 54 -16.65 19.19 9.95
CA PRO A 54 -16.40 17.91 10.64
C PRO A 54 -17.35 16.77 10.25
N SER A 55 -18.59 17.08 9.85
CA SER A 55 -19.55 16.08 9.36
C SER A 55 -19.17 15.48 8.00
N ALA A 56 -18.36 16.17 7.18
CA ALA A 56 -17.96 15.72 5.85
C ALA A 56 -16.91 14.59 5.88
N VAL A 57 -16.33 14.30 7.05
CA VAL A 57 -15.38 13.19 7.26
C VAL A 57 -15.99 12.00 8.01
N GLN A 58 -17.31 12.00 8.22
CA GLN A 58 -18.02 10.85 8.76
C GLN A 58 -18.35 9.88 7.61
N GLY A 59 -17.85 8.66 7.68
CA GLY A 59 -18.05 7.64 6.64
C GLY A 59 -17.15 7.83 5.41
N PHE A 60 -17.63 7.34 4.25
CA PHE A 60 -16.89 7.43 3.00
C PHE A 60 -16.90 8.87 2.45
N HIS A 61 -15.74 9.35 1.99
CA HIS A 61 -15.60 10.67 1.36
C HIS A 61 -14.52 10.66 0.28
N VAL A 62 -14.45 11.72 -0.54
CA VAL A 62 -13.54 11.83 -1.70
C VAL A 62 -12.07 11.56 -1.36
N GLY A 63 -11.59 11.97 -0.18
CA GLY A 63 -10.23 11.67 0.30
C GLY A 63 -9.84 10.17 0.26
N TRP A 64 -10.81 9.25 0.36
CA TRP A 64 -10.56 7.81 0.23
C TRP A 64 -9.98 7.43 -1.13
N LEU A 65 -10.32 8.17 -2.19
CA LEU A 65 -9.78 7.93 -3.53
C LEU A 65 -8.25 8.12 -3.57
N GLY A 66 -7.71 9.00 -2.72
CA GLY A 66 -6.27 9.16 -2.55
C GLY A 66 -5.61 7.88 -1.99
N HIS A 67 -6.22 7.29 -0.97
CA HIS A 67 -5.78 6.02 -0.37
C HIS A 67 -5.99 4.83 -1.31
N VAL A 68 -7.11 4.78 -2.05
CA VAL A 68 -7.33 3.80 -3.13
C VAL A 68 -6.26 3.90 -4.21
N GLY A 69 -5.91 5.12 -4.61
CA GLY A 69 -4.90 5.38 -5.63
C GLY A 69 -3.52 4.81 -5.26
N LEU A 70 -3.12 4.87 -3.99
CA LEU A 70 -1.89 4.21 -3.51
C LEU A 70 -1.83 2.74 -3.91
N PHE A 71 -2.91 1.99 -3.68
CA PHE A 71 -2.95 0.57 -3.97
C PHE A 71 -3.05 0.27 -5.47
N PHE A 72 -3.72 1.12 -6.26
CA PHE A 72 -3.67 1.01 -7.72
C PHE A 72 -2.26 1.26 -8.27
N PHE A 73 -1.54 2.26 -7.75
CA PHE A 73 -0.15 2.50 -8.13
C PHE A 73 0.75 1.33 -7.69
N LEU A 74 0.58 0.80 -6.48
CA LEU A 74 1.31 -0.40 -6.04
C LEU A 74 1.02 -1.61 -6.93
N TYR A 75 -0.25 -1.90 -7.20
CA TYR A 75 -0.65 -2.97 -8.12
C TYR A 75 -0.04 -2.77 -9.51
N SER A 76 -0.12 -1.57 -10.08
CA SER A 76 0.46 -1.24 -11.38
C SER A 76 1.98 -1.42 -11.37
N SER A 77 2.67 -1.02 -10.30
CA SER A 77 4.12 -1.22 -10.16
C SER A 77 4.49 -2.70 -10.17
N TYR A 78 3.69 -3.53 -9.51
CA TYR A 78 3.93 -4.96 -9.47
C TYR A 78 3.60 -5.61 -10.82
N TYR A 79 2.37 -5.47 -11.27
CA TYR A 79 1.89 -6.14 -12.48
C TYR A 79 2.64 -5.65 -13.73
N GLY A 80 2.82 -4.34 -13.87
CA GLY A 80 3.38 -3.73 -15.07
C GLY A 80 4.90 -3.70 -15.15
N ALA A 81 5.62 -3.70 -14.01
CA ALA A 81 7.07 -3.51 -14.03
C ALA A 81 7.89 -4.63 -13.38
N PHE A 82 7.35 -5.37 -12.40
CA PHE A 82 8.16 -6.30 -11.60
C PHE A 82 7.76 -7.77 -11.76
N ASN A 83 6.47 -8.05 -11.94
CA ASN A 83 5.94 -9.42 -11.97
C ASN A 83 6.49 -10.26 -13.12
N SER A 84 6.67 -9.65 -14.30
CA SER A 84 7.24 -10.34 -15.47
C SER A 84 8.68 -10.78 -15.27
N LEU A 85 9.43 -10.14 -14.35
CA LEU A 85 10.79 -10.54 -13.99
C LEU A 85 10.78 -11.76 -13.07
N ALA A 86 9.73 -11.91 -12.26
CA ALA A 86 9.65 -12.90 -11.19
C ALA A 86 8.88 -14.17 -11.55
N ASP A 87 7.93 -14.08 -12.48
CA ASP A 87 7.02 -15.17 -12.80
C ASP A 87 6.85 -15.34 -14.31
N SER A 88 7.48 -16.39 -14.84
CA SER A 88 7.32 -16.84 -16.23
C SER A 88 6.00 -17.59 -16.48
N GLY A 89 5.19 -17.83 -15.45
CA GLY A 89 3.93 -18.59 -15.55
C GLY A 89 4.11 -20.10 -15.43
N GLU A 90 5.34 -20.59 -15.22
CA GLU A 90 5.65 -22.01 -15.10
C GLU A 90 4.92 -22.71 -13.96
N ARG A 91 4.73 -24.04 -14.11
CA ARG A 91 4.01 -24.86 -13.13
C ARG A 91 4.75 -24.96 -11.80
N GLU A 92 6.08 -24.90 -11.81
CA GLU A 92 6.91 -24.96 -10.60
C GLU A 92 6.54 -23.84 -9.61
N PHE A 93 6.27 -22.63 -10.13
CA PHE A 93 5.91 -21.48 -9.30
C PHE A 93 4.45 -21.45 -8.83
N ARG A 94 3.64 -22.45 -9.20
CA ARG A 94 2.21 -22.50 -8.84
C ARG A 94 1.98 -22.48 -7.33
N LYS A 95 2.82 -23.16 -6.56
CA LYS A 95 2.72 -23.19 -5.09
C LYS A 95 2.84 -21.81 -4.46
N TYR A 96 3.74 -20.96 -4.97
CA TYR A 96 3.92 -19.58 -4.49
C TYR A 96 2.74 -18.69 -4.87
N ARG A 97 2.20 -18.86 -6.08
CA ARG A 97 0.97 -18.16 -6.50
C ARG A 97 -0.22 -18.53 -5.62
N LEU A 98 -0.38 -19.81 -5.29
CA LEU A 98 -1.46 -20.26 -4.40
C LEU A 98 -1.30 -19.74 -2.97
N ALA A 99 -0.07 -19.76 -2.43
CA ALA A 99 0.21 -19.18 -1.12
C ALA A 99 -0.11 -17.67 -1.09
N ALA A 100 0.28 -16.93 -2.13
CA ALA A 100 -0.04 -15.52 -2.27
C ALA A 100 -1.55 -15.26 -2.41
N ALA A 101 -2.26 -16.11 -3.16
CA ALA A 101 -3.72 -16.04 -3.28
C ALA A 101 -4.41 -16.28 -1.93
N ALA A 102 -3.90 -17.20 -1.11
CA ALA A 102 -4.41 -17.43 0.23
C ALA A 102 -4.23 -16.19 1.14
N VAL A 103 -3.05 -15.54 1.08
CA VAL A 103 -2.82 -14.28 1.80
C VAL A 103 -3.76 -13.17 1.33
N ALA A 104 -3.91 -13.01 0.01
CA ALA A 104 -4.82 -12.02 -0.55
C ALA A 104 -6.28 -12.30 -0.16
N ALA A 105 -6.72 -13.56 -0.17
CA ALA A 105 -8.04 -13.94 0.30
C ALA A 105 -8.23 -13.59 1.78
N GLY A 106 -7.22 -13.79 2.63
CA GLY A 106 -7.24 -13.34 4.03
C GLY A 106 -7.39 -11.83 4.17
N VAL A 107 -6.67 -11.04 3.37
CA VAL A 107 -6.81 -9.57 3.33
C VAL A 107 -8.21 -9.16 2.87
N LEU A 108 -8.75 -9.80 1.83
CA LEU A 108 -10.10 -9.53 1.35
C LEU A 108 -11.16 -9.82 2.42
N VAL A 109 -11.07 -10.99 3.07
CA VAL A 109 -11.97 -11.39 4.15
C VAL A 109 -11.90 -10.40 5.30
N LEU A 110 -10.70 -9.97 5.72
CA LEU A 110 -10.52 -8.95 6.75
C LEU A 110 -11.20 -7.62 6.37
N GLY A 111 -11.13 -7.24 5.10
CA GLY A 111 -11.67 -5.97 4.61
C GLY A 111 -13.19 -5.99 4.51
N VAL A 112 -13.73 -7.04 3.91
CA VAL A 112 -15.18 -7.23 3.73
C VAL A 112 -15.86 -7.47 5.08
N SER A 113 -15.27 -8.26 5.98
CA SER A 113 -15.84 -8.45 7.32
C SER A 113 -15.89 -7.15 8.12
N GLY A 114 -14.83 -6.34 8.10
CA GLY A 114 -14.85 -5.01 8.72
C GLY A 114 -15.90 -4.08 8.09
N ALA A 115 -15.95 -4.04 6.76
CA ALA A 115 -16.92 -3.25 6.01
C ALA A 115 -18.38 -3.61 6.37
N LEU A 116 -18.68 -4.91 6.45
CA LEU A 116 -19.99 -5.42 6.84
C LEU A 116 -20.27 -5.15 8.32
N TRP A 117 -19.26 -5.24 9.19
CA TRP A 117 -19.39 -4.95 10.62
C TRP A 117 -19.76 -3.50 10.89
N ARG A 118 -19.18 -2.55 10.15
CA ARG A 118 -19.46 -1.12 10.33
C ARG A 118 -20.89 -0.73 9.92
N TRP A 119 -21.52 -1.46 9.00
CA TRP A 119 -22.81 -1.12 8.36
C TRP A 119 -22.88 0.26 7.67
N GLU A 120 -21.87 1.10 7.81
CA GLU A 120 -21.68 2.39 7.15
C GLU A 120 -21.12 2.19 5.75
N HIS A 121 -21.96 2.34 4.72
CA HIS A 121 -21.58 2.26 3.30
C HIS A 121 -20.79 0.99 2.93
N PRO A 122 -21.31 -0.23 3.21
CA PRO A 122 -20.56 -1.48 3.06
C PRO A 122 -20.08 -1.73 1.63
N VAL A 123 -20.81 -1.25 0.62
CA VAL A 123 -20.42 -1.36 -0.79
C VAL A 123 -19.16 -0.54 -1.09
N LEU A 124 -19.07 0.70 -0.60
CA LEU A 124 -17.92 1.59 -0.86
C LEU A 124 -16.68 1.12 -0.09
N LEU A 125 -16.85 0.61 1.13
CA LEU A 125 -15.78 -0.01 1.90
C LEU A 125 -15.28 -1.32 1.24
N SER A 126 -16.18 -2.09 0.63
CA SER A 126 -15.80 -3.30 -0.12
C SER A 126 -15.06 -2.95 -1.42
N LEU A 127 -15.39 -1.83 -2.07
CA LEU A 127 -14.65 -1.31 -3.22
C LEU A 127 -13.23 -0.87 -2.83
N PHE A 128 -13.02 -0.36 -1.62
CA PHE A 128 -11.67 -0.07 -1.11
C PHE A 128 -10.84 -1.36 -0.91
N ALA A 129 -11.46 -2.44 -0.44
CA ALA A 129 -10.77 -3.70 -0.20
C ALA A 129 -10.22 -4.36 -1.49
N LEU A 130 -10.84 -4.10 -2.65
CA LEU A 130 -10.44 -4.71 -3.92
C LEU A 130 -9.02 -4.34 -4.39
N PRO A 131 -8.65 -3.05 -4.59
CA PRO A 131 -7.29 -2.68 -4.99
C PRO A 131 -6.27 -3.04 -3.91
N VAL A 132 -6.63 -2.99 -2.62
CA VAL A 132 -5.77 -3.44 -1.51
C VAL A 132 -5.47 -4.92 -1.63
N THR A 133 -6.48 -5.75 -1.91
CA THR A 133 -6.34 -7.20 -2.10
C THR A 133 -5.46 -7.52 -3.30
N MET A 134 -5.63 -6.78 -4.41
CA MET A 134 -4.79 -6.93 -5.59
C MET A 134 -3.33 -6.61 -5.29
N ALA A 135 -3.06 -5.50 -4.60
CA ALA A 135 -1.70 -5.14 -4.18
C ALA A 135 -1.11 -6.18 -3.21
N ALA A 136 -1.90 -6.67 -2.25
CA ALA A 136 -1.50 -7.68 -1.28
C ALA A 136 -1.13 -9.01 -1.95
N TYR A 137 -1.87 -9.45 -2.96
CA TYR A 137 -1.53 -10.64 -3.75
C TYR A 137 -0.13 -10.55 -4.34
N PHE A 138 0.19 -9.45 -5.04
CA PHE A 138 1.52 -9.31 -5.64
C PHE A 138 2.63 -9.11 -4.61
N ALA A 139 2.37 -8.34 -3.54
CA ALA A 139 3.32 -8.18 -2.45
C ALA A 139 3.65 -9.54 -1.82
N ALA A 140 2.64 -10.36 -1.50
CA ALA A 140 2.85 -11.71 -0.94
C ALA A 140 3.53 -12.65 -1.95
N LYS A 141 3.12 -12.61 -3.22
CA LYS A 141 3.70 -13.42 -4.29
C LYS A 141 5.20 -13.18 -4.42
N LEU A 142 5.62 -11.92 -4.51
CA LEU A 142 7.02 -11.53 -4.65
C LEU A 142 7.82 -11.68 -3.36
N LEU A 143 7.14 -11.72 -2.21
CA LEU A 143 7.75 -12.06 -0.94
C LEU A 143 8.12 -13.56 -0.87
N PHE A 144 7.26 -14.43 -1.38
CA PHE A 144 7.43 -15.88 -1.31
C PHE A 144 8.25 -16.46 -2.47
N MET A 145 8.24 -15.82 -3.63
CA MET A 145 8.94 -16.33 -4.80
C MET A 145 10.45 -16.50 -4.55
N PRO A 146 11.03 -17.61 -5.05
CA PRO A 146 12.47 -17.77 -5.04
C PRO A 146 13.09 -16.66 -5.89
N ASP A 147 14.34 -16.33 -5.60
CA ASP A 147 15.03 -15.30 -6.35
C ASP A 147 15.29 -15.77 -7.78
N VAL A 148 15.18 -14.85 -8.74
CA VAL A 148 15.58 -15.10 -10.13
C VAL A 148 16.97 -14.50 -10.36
N GLU A 149 17.58 -14.80 -11.51
CA GLU A 149 18.94 -14.35 -11.85
C GLU A 149 19.20 -12.88 -11.44
N MET A 150 20.38 -12.62 -10.85
CA MET A 150 20.86 -11.32 -10.36
C MET A 150 20.32 -10.81 -9.00
N GLY A 151 19.53 -11.58 -8.25
CA GLY A 151 19.23 -11.23 -6.85
C GLY A 151 18.17 -10.14 -6.65
N ILE A 152 17.45 -9.80 -7.74
CA ILE A 152 16.56 -8.64 -7.83
C ILE A 152 15.35 -8.78 -6.91
N ILE A 153 14.81 -9.99 -6.75
CA ILE A 153 13.65 -10.24 -5.86
C ILE A 153 14.11 -10.17 -4.41
N ALA A 154 15.22 -10.81 -4.04
CA ALA A 154 15.72 -10.75 -2.67
C ALA A 154 16.01 -9.31 -2.22
N ALA A 155 16.53 -8.46 -3.12
CA ALA A 155 16.76 -7.04 -2.84
C ALA A 155 15.47 -6.27 -2.47
N MET A 156 14.31 -6.73 -2.95
CA MET A 156 13.02 -6.07 -2.77
C MET A 156 12.13 -6.72 -1.70
N ARG A 157 12.49 -7.88 -1.15
CA ARG A 157 11.66 -8.62 -0.17
C ARG A 157 11.22 -7.77 1.03
N THR A 158 12.11 -6.96 1.59
CA THR A 158 11.78 -6.08 2.72
C THR A 158 10.71 -5.06 2.32
N PHE A 159 10.79 -4.51 1.10
CA PHE A 159 9.76 -3.61 0.59
C PHE A 159 8.42 -4.35 0.40
N HIS A 160 8.43 -5.57 -0.15
CA HIS A 160 7.20 -6.36 -0.32
C HIS A 160 6.52 -6.67 1.02
N ALA A 161 7.30 -7.00 2.06
CA ALA A 161 6.78 -7.18 3.41
C ALA A 161 6.15 -5.88 3.97
N LEU A 162 6.80 -4.73 3.77
CA LEU A 162 6.25 -3.43 4.17
C LEU A 162 4.97 -3.09 3.41
N ALA A 163 4.93 -3.34 2.10
CA ALA A 163 3.75 -3.10 1.28
C ALA A 163 2.57 -3.98 1.71
N LEU A 164 2.83 -5.26 2.05
CA LEU A 164 1.80 -6.16 2.56
C LEU A 164 1.29 -5.70 3.94
N LEU A 165 2.18 -5.28 4.83
CA LEU A 165 1.80 -4.74 6.13
C LEU A 165 0.99 -3.44 6.00
N LEU A 166 1.36 -2.57 5.06
CA LEU A 166 0.62 -1.36 4.72
C LEU A 166 -0.79 -1.67 4.20
N CYS A 167 -0.95 -2.71 3.39
CA CYS A 167 -2.26 -3.21 2.97
C CYS A 167 -3.13 -3.57 4.18
N VAL A 168 -2.58 -4.36 5.12
CA VAL A 168 -3.33 -4.79 6.32
C VAL A 168 -3.66 -3.60 7.23
N VAL A 169 -2.70 -2.70 7.47
CA VAL A 169 -2.89 -1.55 8.37
C VAL A 169 -3.93 -0.58 7.84
N GLN A 170 -3.84 -0.16 6.57
CA GLN A 170 -4.84 0.76 6.01
C GLN A 170 -6.21 0.09 5.91
N LEU A 171 -6.28 -1.18 5.52
CA LEU A 171 -7.54 -1.92 5.49
C LEU A 171 -8.18 -2.03 6.89
N ALA A 172 -7.41 -2.34 7.93
CA ALA A 172 -7.90 -2.32 9.30
C ALA A 172 -8.39 -0.91 9.69
N GLN A 173 -7.61 0.12 9.39
CA GLN A 173 -7.96 1.49 9.75
C GLN A 173 -9.25 1.97 9.08
N PHE A 174 -9.42 1.69 7.79
CA PHE A 174 -10.57 2.17 7.01
C PHE A 174 -11.78 1.25 7.14
N CYS A 175 -11.63 -0.06 7.07
CA CYS A 175 -12.78 -0.98 7.14
C CYS A 175 -13.26 -1.22 8.56
N TRP A 176 -12.43 -1.04 9.60
CA TRP A 176 -12.86 -1.26 11.00
C TRP A 176 -12.99 0.03 11.81
N SER A 177 -12.33 1.12 11.40
CA SER A 177 -12.36 2.43 12.08
C SER A 177 -12.21 2.33 13.62
N PRO A 178 -11.19 1.63 14.14
CA PRO A 178 -11.03 1.46 15.58
C PRO A 178 -10.76 2.81 16.26
N ALA A 179 -11.44 3.03 17.39
CA ALA A 179 -11.23 4.20 18.23
C ALA A 179 -10.17 3.93 19.33
N GLY A 180 -9.86 4.96 20.13
CA GLY A 180 -8.96 4.84 21.28
C GLY A 180 -7.53 4.45 20.89
N LEU A 181 -6.84 3.71 21.77
CA LEU A 181 -5.43 3.34 21.62
C LEU A 181 -5.16 2.60 20.30
N THR A 182 -6.00 1.63 19.94
CA THR A 182 -5.85 0.83 18.72
C THR A 182 -5.86 1.70 17.45
N GLY A 183 -6.77 2.68 17.37
CA GLY A 183 -6.80 3.62 16.25
C GLY A 183 -5.57 4.52 16.17
N TRP A 184 -5.04 4.94 17.32
CA TRP A 184 -3.80 5.72 17.37
C TRP A 184 -2.58 4.90 16.93
N LEU A 185 -2.48 3.65 17.37
CA LEU A 185 -1.41 2.74 16.97
C LEU A 185 -1.45 2.43 15.47
N LEU A 186 -2.64 2.19 14.90
CA LEU A 186 -2.78 1.98 13.46
C LEU A 186 -2.42 3.22 12.65
N ALA A 187 -2.85 4.41 13.07
CA ALA A 187 -2.44 5.66 12.42
C ALA A 187 -0.91 5.86 12.48
N ALA A 188 -0.27 5.49 13.60
CA ALA A 188 1.18 5.56 13.75
C ALA A 188 1.90 4.55 12.87
N ALA A 189 1.39 3.31 12.81
CA ALA A 189 1.89 2.29 11.91
C ALA A 189 1.75 2.73 10.44
N ASP A 190 0.60 3.25 10.02
CA ASP A 190 0.38 3.74 8.65
C ASP A 190 1.40 4.82 8.27
N GLY A 191 1.55 5.85 9.11
CA GLY A 191 2.52 6.92 8.88
C GLY A 191 3.98 6.41 8.83
N ALA A 192 4.36 5.50 9.74
CA ALA A 192 5.69 4.91 9.77
C ALA A 192 5.96 4.02 8.55
N LEU A 193 4.98 3.23 8.12
CA LEU A 193 5.08 2.36 6.95
C LEU A 193 5.21 3.16 5.66
N LEU A 194 4.40 4.22 5.49
CA LEU A 194 4.53 5.15 4.36
C LEU A 194 5.91 5.80 4.32
N LEU A 195 6.40 6.26 5.48
CA LEU A 195 7.73 6.84 5.59
C LEU A 195 8.84 5.84 5.25
N ALA A 196 8.71 4.58 5.65
CA ALA A 196 9.70 3.53 5.38
C ALA A 196 9.62 2.99 3.94
N ALA A 197 8.46 3.04 3.29
CA ALA A 197 8.23 2.43 1.98
C ALA A 197 9.20 2.95 0.91
N LEU A 198 9.37 4.27 0.80
CA LEU A 198 10.24 4.87 -0.22
C LEU A 198 11.74 4.69 0.07
N PRO A 199 12.26 4.88 1.29
CA PRO A 199 13.65 4.53 1.61
C PRO A 199 13.99 3.08 1.32
N VAL A 200 13.14 2.14 1.74
CA VAL A 200 13.38 0.70 1.56
C VAL A 200 13.26 0.29 0.11
N ALA A 201 12.25 0.78 -0.62
CA ALA A 201 12.16 0.58 -2.07
C ALA A 201 13.42 1.11 -2.76
N ARG A 202 13.92 2.29 -2.36
CA ARG A 202 15.12 2.88 -2.95
C ARG A 202 16.37 2.02 -2.71
N MET A 203 16.52 1.47 -1.51
CA MET A 203 17.63 0.57 -1.19
C MET A 203 17.60 -0.70 -2.04
N GLY A 204 16.41 -1.27 -2.24
CA GLY A 204 16.25 -2.46 -3.08
C GLY A 204 16.56 -2.18 -4.56
N VAL A 205 15.97 -1.13 -5.13
CA VAL A 205 16.16 -0.81 -6.56
C VAL A 205 17.58 -0.35 -6.91
N ARG A 206 18.35 0.16 -5.96
CA ARG A 206 19.76 0.51 -6.18
C ARG A 206 20.61 -0.71 -6.53
N LYS A 207 20.27 -1.88 -5.99
CA LYS A 207 20.97 -3.13 -6.24
C LYS A 207 20.73 -3.68 -7.65
N TRP A 208 19.79 -3.11 -8.41
CA TRP A 208 19.50 -3.54 -9.78
C TRP A 208 20.52 -3.02 -10.80
N PHE A 209 21.32 -2.02 -10.43
CA PHE A 209 22.32 -1.39 -11.30
C PHE A 209 23.77 -1.66 -10.88
N THR A 210 23.96 -2.55 -9.91
CA THR A 210 25.26 -2.99 -9.37
C THR A 210 25.47 -4.44 -9.74
#